data_AF-A0A534VB66-F1
#
_entry.id   AF-A0A534VB66-F1
#
_cell.length_a   1.000
_cell.length_b   1.000
_cell.length_c   1.000
_cell.angle_alpha   90.00
_cell.angle_beta   90.00
_cell.angle_gamma   90.00
#
_symmetry.space_group_name_H-M   'P 1'
#
loop_
_entity.id
_entity.type
_entity.pdbx_description
1 polymer ?
#
loop_
_entity_poly.entity_id
_entity_poly.type
_entity_poly.pdbx_seq_one_letter_code
_entity_poly.pdbx_strand_id
1 'polypeptide(L)'
;MFEGGLAQFESFPCVAEERAPYFPAPRLLDRVRIAIRTRHLRPRTEEAYVFWIRRFILFHRKRHPADMAAPEVTAFLSSLAVDGHVAASTQNQALCALLFLYRHVLGTELPWLDDLVRAKRPARLPVVLTCEEVAAVLQHVHGVKRLAAALLYGSGLRLLECLRLRVKDVDFARNEIIVRAGKGDRDRRTMLPVALKDALERYVETVRRQHQRDLVADAGWVALPHALGRKYPNAGREWGWQWVFPATRIYVDAESG
;
A
#
# COMPACT_ATOMS: atom_id res chain seq x y z
N MET A 1 -48.75 66.29 24.30
CA MET A 1 -47.54 66.49 25.13
C MET A 1 -47.17 65.09 25.61
N PHE A 2 -46.24 64.34 25.02
CA PHE A 2 -44.99 64.66 24.34
C PHE A 2 -44.78 63.78 23.10
N GLU A 3 -44.05 64.34 22.15
CA GLU A 3 -43.41 63.71 21.00
C GLU A 3 -42.35 62.67 21.42
N GLY A 4 -41.98 61.79 20.48
CA GLY A 4 -40.58 61.36 20.36
C GLY A 4 -40.32 59.90 20.05
N GLY A 5 -39.82 59.64 18.83
CA GLY A 5 -38.90 58.51 18.60
C GLY A 5 -39.33 57.47 17.56
N LEU A 6 -39.36 57.83 16.29
CA LEU A 6 -39.24 56.85 15.20
C LEU A 6 -37.80 56.31 15.19
N ALA A 7 -37.60 55.12 15.75
CA ALA A 7 -36.35 54.38 15.57
C ALA A 7 -36.27 53.89 14.12
N GLN A 8 -35.34 54.47 13.36
CA GLN A 8 -34.97 54.00 12.02
C GLN A 8 -34.41 52.58 12.14
N PHE A 9 -35.13 51.58 11.62
CA PHE A 9 -34.55 50.28 11.35
C PHE A 9 -33.67 50.42 10.11
N GLU A 10 -32.36 50.57 10.34
CA GLU A 10 -31.37 50.42 9.27
C GLU A 10 -31.51 49.02 8.67
N SER A 11 -31.85 48.97 7.40
CA SER A 11 -31.83 47.74 6.61
C SER A 11 -30.40 47.23 6.55
N PHE A 12 -30.11 46.15 7.27
CA PHE A 12 -28.87 45.42 7.11
C PHE A 12 -28.75 44.96 5.64
N PRO A 13 -27.67 45.31 4.93
CA PRO A 13 -27.48 44.82 3.57
C PRO A 13 -27.43 43.29 3.60
N CYS A 14 -28.23 42.68 2.73
CA CYS A 14 -28.25 41.25 2.46
C CYS A 14 -26.81 40.80 2.19
N VAL A 15 -26.19 40.15 3.18
CA VAL A 15 -24.89 39.52 3.02
C VAL A 15 -25.10 38.41 1.99
N ALA A 16 -24.56 38.60 0.79
CA ALA A 16 -24.60 37.61 -0.26
C ALA A 16 -24.10 36.28 0.33
N GLU A 17 -24.97 35.26 0.34
CA GLU A 17 -24.59 33.91 0.73
C GLU A 17 -23.40 33.49 -0.14
N GLU A 18 -22.21 33.45 0.46
CA GLU A 18 -21.05 32.79 -0.11
C GLU A 18 -21.45 31.34 -0.37
N ARG A 19 -21.76 31.04 -1.63
CA ARG A 19 -22.06 29.68 -2.08
C ARG A 19 -20.91 28.79 -1.65
N ALA A 20 -21.18 27.89 -0.70
CA ALA A 20 -20.25 26.86 -0.31
C ALA A 20 -19.70 26.17 -1.58
N PRO A 21 -18.38 25.94 -1.68
CA PRO A 21 -17.79 25.39 -2.88
C PRO A 21 -18.50 24.09 -3.26
N TYR A 22 -19.08 24.06 -4.47
CA TYR A 22 -19.73 22.88 -5.01
C TYR A 22 -18.67 21.80 -5.24
N PHE A 23 -18.58 20.85 -4.30
CA PHE A 23 -17.80 19.64 -4.51
C PHE A 23 -18.60 18.71 -5.40
N PRO A 24 -18.18 18.45 -6.65
CA PRO A 24 -18.90 17.52 -7.52
C PRO A 24 -18.96 16.16 -6.84
N ALA A 25 -20.12 15.50 -6.91
CA ALA A 25 -20.29 14.17 -6.35
C ALA A 25 -19.15 13.24 -6.84
N PRO A 26 -18.48 12.50 -5.94
CA PRO A 26 -17.31 11.72 -6.30
C PRO A 26 -17.66 10.68 -7.37
N ARG A 27 -16.85 10.58 -8.42
CA ARG A 27 -17.04 9.59 -9.49
C ARG A 27 -16.93 8.18 -8.88
N LEU A 28 -17.48 7.17 -9.57
CA LEU A 28 -17.49 5.80 -9.06
C LEU A 28 -16.10 5.29 -8.62
N LEU A 29 -15.07 5.52 -9.44
CA LEU A 29 -13.72 5.10 -9.09
C LEU A 29 -13.13 5.87 -7.91
N ASP A 30 -13.55 7.12 -7.70
CA ASP A 30 -13.13 7.90 -6.53
C ASP A 30 -13.81 7.39 -5.27
N ARG A 31 -15.10 7.01 -5.36
CA ARG A 31 -15.80 6.28 -4.28
C ARG A 31 -15.12 4.96 -3.94
N VAL A 32 -14.65 4.21 -4.95
CA VAL A 32 -13.88 2.97 -4.75
C VAL A 32 -12.58 3.25 -3.99
N ARG A 33 -11.80 4.25 -4.43
CA ARG A 33 -10.54 4.64 -3.76
C ARG A 33 -10.78 5.06 -2.32
N ILE A 34 -11.77 5.91 -2.08
CA ILE A 34 -12.17 6.34 -0.73
C ILE A 34 -12.53 5.11 0.11
N ALA A 35 -13.42 4.24 -0.39
CA ALA A 35 -13.84 3.03 0.31
C ALA A 35 -12.69 2.06 0.65
N ILE A 36 -11.66 2.00 -0.21
CA ILE A 36 -10.45 1.19 -0.03
C ILE A 36 -9.55 1.82 1.05
N ARG A 37 -9.30 3.14 0.96
CA ARG A 37 -8.45 3.88 1.90
C ARG A 37 -9.04 3.96 3.30
N THR A 38 -10.35 4.19 3.42
CA THR A 38 -11.07 4.20 4.71
C THR A 38 -10.99 2.85 5.43
N ARG A 39 -10.85 1.76 4.68
CA ARG A 39 -10.66 0.41 5.23
C ARG A 39 -9.19 0.03 5.41
N HIS A 40 -8.27 0.98 5.22
CA HIS A 40 -6.82 0.79 5.36
C HIS A 40 -6.25 -0.39 4.55
N LEU A 41 -6.88 -0.71 3.41
CA LEU A 41 -6.35 -1.72 2.50
C LEU A 41 -5.07 -1.20 1.82
N ARG A 42 -4.20 -2.12 1.42
CA ARG A 42 -2.88 -1.77 0.85
C ARG A 42 -3.05 -1.03 -0.50
N PRO A 43 -2.17 -0.06 -0.85
CA PRO A 43 -2.24 0.67 -2.14
C PRO A 43 -2.26 -0.26 -3.37
N ARG A 44 -1.52 -1.36 -3.31
CA ARG A 44 -1.52 -2.36 -4.38
C ARG A 44 -2.88 -3.05 -4.57
N THR A 45 -3.68 -3.15 -3.51
CA THR A 45 -5.07 -3.61 -3.61
C THR A 45 -5.95 -2.55 -4.27
N GLU A 46 -5.74 -1.27 -3.99
CA GLU A 46 -6.40 -0.15 -4.68
C GLU A 46 -6.16 -0.21 -6.19
N GLU A 47 -4.90 -0.29 -6.61
CA GLU A 47 -4.51 -0.38 -8.02
C GLU A 47 -5.15 -1.58 -8.71
N ALA A 48 -5.06 -2.77 -8.09
CA ALA A 48 -5.64 -3.98 -8.64
C ALA A 48 -7.16 -3.90 -8.76
N TYR A 49 -7.85 -3.38 -7.75
CA TYR A 49 -9.31 -3.31 -7.76
C TYR A 49 -9.81 -2.28 -8.77
N VAL A 50 -9.21 -1.08 -8.79
CA VAL A 50 -9.53 -0.05 -9.78
C VAL A 50 -9.29 -0.56 -11.20
N PHE A 51 -8.19 -1.28 -11.44
CA PHE A 51 -7.91 -1.91 -12.73
C PHE A 51 -9.00 -2.89 -13.16
N TRP A 52 -9.39 -3.83 -12.29
CA TRP A 52 -10.41 -4.83 -12.62
C TRP A 52 -11.80 -4.23 -12.80
N ILE A 53 -12.18 -3.29 -11.95
CA ILE A 53 -13.46 -2.56 -12.06
C ILE A 53 -13.51 -1.78 -13.38
N ARG A 54 -12.42 -1.12 -13.76
CA ARG A 54 -12.33 -0.42 -15.05
C ARG A 54 -12.47 -1.39 -16.23
N ARG A 55 -11.79 -2.55 -16.19
CA ARG A 55 -11.93 -3.57 -17.25
C ARG A 55 -13.36 -4.10 -17.35
N PHE A 56 -14.02 -4.34 -16.22
CA PHE A 56 -15.41 -4.79 -16.18
C PHE A 56 -16.37 -3.77 -16.82
N ILE A 57 -16.22 -2.49 -16.47
CA ILE A 57 -17.02 -1.39 -17.06
C ILE A 57 -16.79 -1.29 -18.57
N LEU A 58 -15.53 -1.42 -19.02
CA LEU A 58 -15.20 -1.36 -20.45
C LEU A 58 -15.75 -2.57 -21.22
N PHE A 59 -15.71 -3.77 -20.64
CA PHE A 59 -16.28 -4.98 -21.23
C PHE A 59 -17.79 -4.83 -21.48
N HIS A 60 -18.51 -4.19 -20.56
CA HIS A 60 -19.94 -3.88 -20.70
C HIS A 60 -20.21 -2.51 -21.35
N ARG A 61 -19.32 -2.04 -22.24
CA ARG A 61 -19.50 -0.81 -23.04
C ARG A 61 -19.82 0.45 -22.22
N LYS A 62 -19.18 0.59 -21.05
CA LYS A 62 -19.36 1.70 -20.11
C LYS A 62 -20.74 1.77 -19.43
N ARG A 63 -21.50 0.67 -19.41
CA ARG A 63 -22.72 0.56 -18.60
C ARG A 63 -22.38 0.72 -17.13
N HIS A 64 -23.24 1.39 -16.36
CA HIS A 64 -22.95 1.66 -14.95
C HIS A 64 -23.12 0.38 -14.12
N PRO A 65 -22.18 0.03 -13.21
CA PRO A 65 -22.26 -1.20 -12.41
C PRO A 65 -23.49 -1.32 -11.50
N ALA A 66 -24.18 -0.24 -11.17
CA ALA A 66 -25.44 -0.33 -10.45
C ALA A 66 -26.58 -0.95 -11.29
N ASP A 67 -26.48 -0.90 -12.62
CA ASP A 67 -27.46 -1.47 -13.55
C ASP A 67 -27.07 -2.89 -13.98
N MET A 68 -26.09 -3.50 -13.31
CA MET A 68 -25.52 -4.81 -13.62
C MET A 68 -25.56 -5.70 -12.39
N ALA A 69 -25.74 -7.00 -12.60
CA ALA A 69 -25.87 -7.98 -11.52
C ALA A 69 -25.05 -9.25 -11.84
N ALA A 70 -25.48 -10.38 -11.28
CA ALA A 70 -24.85 -11.68 -11.47
C ALA A 70 -24.55 -12.02 -12.94
N PRO A 71 -25.47 -11.82 -13.90
CA PRO A 71 -25.25 -12.24 -15.28
C PRO A 71 -24.04 -11.54 -15.92
N GLU A 72 -23.92 -10.23 -15.70
CA GLU A 72 -22.82 -9.43 -16.23
C GLU A 72 -21.49 -9.77 -15.57
N VAL A 73 -21.50 -10.05 -14.27
CA VAL A 73 -20.30 -10.47 -13.53
C VAL A 73 -19.82 -11.84 -14.03
N THR A 74 -20.74 -12.80 -14.17
CA THR A 74 -20.43 -14.13 -14.71
C THR A 74 -19.94 -14.05 -16.15
N ALA A 75 -20.60 -13.28 -17.02
CA ALA A 75 -20.17 -13.11 -18.41
C ALA A 75 -18.75 -12.53 -18.52
N PHE A 76 -18.42 -11.54 -17.68
CA PHE A 76 -17.07 -10.99 -17.63
C PHE A 76 -16.03 -11.99 -17.12
N LEU A 77 -16.32 -12.70 -16.03
CA LEU A 77 -15.37 -13.68 -15.48
C LEU A 77 -15.18 -14.88 -16.41
N SER A 78 -16.21 -15.28 -17.13
CA SER A 78 -16.15 -16.32 -18.17
C SER A 78 -15.32 -15.87 -19.37
N SER A 79 -15.48 -14.64 -19.86
CA SER A 79 -14.65 -14.14 -20.98
C SER A 79 -13.17 -14.04 -20.60
N LEU A 80 -12.86 -13.73 -19.33
CA LEU A 80 -11.47 -13.80 -18.85
C LEU A 80 -10.90 -15.22 -18.93
N ALA A 81 -11.70 -16.25 -18.62
CA ALA A 81 -11.25 -17.63 -18.62
C ALA A 81 -11.18 -18.23 -20.03
N VAL A 82 -12.21 -18.00 -20.85
CA VAL A 82 -12.37 -18.61 -22.18
C VAL A 82 -11.60 -17.84 -23.25
N ASP A 83 -11.78 -16.52 -23.34
CA ASP A 83 -11.14 -15.72 -24.39
C ASP A 83 -9.74 -15.28 -23.95
N GLY A 84 -9.64 -14.82 -22.70
CA GLY A 84 -8.41 -14.29 -22.13
C GLY A 84 -7.42 -15.35 -21.63
N HIS A 85 -7.84 -16.62 -21.53
CA HIS A 85 -7.04 -17.74 -21.02
C HIS A 85 -6.32 -17.43 -19.69
N VAL A 86 -6.94 -16.60 -18.84
CA VAL A 86 -6.25 -16.12 -17.63
C VAL A 86 -6.16 -17.21 -16.57
N ALA A 87 -5.08 -17.18 -15.81
CA ALA A 87 -4.93 -18.09 -14.66
C ALA A 87 -6.03 -17.89 -13.61
N ALA A 88 -6.39 -18.97 -12.91
CA ALA A 88 -7.38 -18.96 -11.83
C ALA A 88 -7.15 -17.87 -10.76
N SER A 89 -5.88 -17.58 -10.41
CA SER A 89 -5.54 -16.51 -9.47
C SER A 89 -5.91 -15.12 -9.97
N THR A 90 -5.79 -14.90 -11.28
CA THR A 90 -6.13 -13.63 -11.94
C THR A 90 -7.63 -13.43 -11.96
N GLN A 91 -8.39 -14.48 -12.31
CA GLN A 91 -9.85 -14.46 -12.27
C GLN A 91 -10.36 -14.23 -10.83
N ASN A 92 -9.78 -14.90 -9.84
CA ASN A 92 -10.13 -14.69 -8.43
C ASN A 92 -9.83 -13.26 -7.95
N GLN A 93 -8.77 -12.62 -8.45
CA GLN A 93 -8.48 -11.21 -8.14
C GLN A 93 -9.55 -10.28 -8.75
N ALA A 94 -9.96 -10.54 -10.00
CA ALA A 94 -11.04 -9.81 -10.65
C ALA A 94 -12.37 -9.98 -9.88
N LEU A 95 -12.69 -11.22 -9.50
CA LEU A 95 -13.86 -11.52 -8.66
C LEU A 95 -13.83 -10.72 -7.37
N CYS A 96 -12.74 -10.80 -6.58
CA CYS A 96 -12.64 -10.04 -5.32
C CYS A 96 -12.83 -8.53 -5.50
N ALA A 97 -12.33 -7.94 -6.59
CA ALA A 97 -12.53 -6.54 -6.90
C ALA A 97 -14.00 -6.19 -7.16
N LEU A 98 -14.72 -7.04 -7.89
CA LEU A 98 -16.14 -6.87 -8.17
C LEU A 98 -16.99 -7.06 -6.91
N LEU A 99 -16.69 -8.10 -6.11
CA LEU A 99 -17.36 -8.29 -4.83
C LEU A 99 -17.19 -7.09 -3.90
N PHE A 100 -15.99 -6.52 -3.86
CA PHE A 100 -15.73 -5.29 -3.13
C PHE A 100 -16.56 -4.11 -3.65
N LEU A 101 -16.61 -3.91 -4.98
CA LEU A 101 -17.41 -2.86 -5.59
C LEU A 101 -18.88 -2.95 -5.17
N TYR A 102 -19.52 -4.10 -5.38
CA TYR A 102 -20.95 -4.27 -5.10
C TYR A 102 -21.24 -4.18 -3.60
N ARG A 103 -20.49 -4.90 -2.76
CA ARG A 103 -20.76 -4.95 -1.31
C ARG A 103 -20.42 -3.65 -0.59
N HIS A 104 -19.30 -3.01 -0.94
CA HIS A 104 -18.72 -1.94 -0.12
C HIS A 104 -18.81 -0.55 -0.74
N VAL A 105 -19.13 -0.44 -2.02
CA VAL A 105 -19.27 0.85 -2.72
C VAL A 105 -20.71 1.08 -3.15
N LEU A 106 -21.38 0.05 -3.69
CA LEU A 106 -22.78 0.13 -4.13
C LEU A 106 -23.79 -0.27 -3.04
N GLY A 107 -23.34 -0.98 -1.99
CA GLY A 107 -24.20 -1.40 -0.88
C GLY A 107 -25.21 -2.49 -1.28
N THR A 108 -24.93 -3.23 -2.35
CA THR A 108 -25.80 -4.29 -2.84
C THR A 108 -25.45 -5.61 -2.14
N GLU A 109 -26.46 -6.25 -1.56
CA GLU A 109 -26.32 -7.64 -1.11
C GLU A 109 -26.24 -8.55 -2.35
N LEU A 110 -25.30 -9.50 -2.34
CA LEU A 110 -25.03 -10.38 -3.47
C LEU A 110 -25.48 -11.81 -3.12
N PRO A 111 -26.79 -12.11 -3.12
CA PRO A 111 -27.28 -13.45 -2.78
C PRO A 111 -26.79 -14.54 -3.75
N TRP A 112 -26.42 -14.17 -4.98
CA TRP A 112 -25.91 -15.07 -6.02
C TRP A 112 -24.41 -15.43 -5.89
N LEU A 113 -23.73 -14.97 -4.83
CA LEU A 113 -22.29 -15.19 -4.65
C LEU A 113 -21.90 -16.67 -4.62
N ASP A 114 -22.80 -17.49 -4.08
CA ASP A 114 -22.59 -18.92 -3.85
C ASP A 114 -22.68 -19.73 -5.15
N ASP A 115 -23.44 -19.25 -6.13
CA ASP A 115 -23.58 -19.87 -7.45
C ASP A 115 -22.41 -19.54 -8.39
N LEU A 116 -21.54 -18.60 -7.98
CA LEU A 116 -20.44 -18.18 -8.83
C LEU A 116 -19.32 -19.22 -8.83
N VAL A 117 -19.13 -19.90 -9.96
CA VAL A 117 -18.07 -20.89 -10.14
C VAL A 117 -16.70 -20.22 -9.97
N ARG A 118 -16.07 -20.44 -8.81
CA ARG A 118 -14.70 -19.98 -8.54
C ARG A 118 -13.72 -20.90 -9.25
N ALA A 119 -12.78 -20.34 -10.01
CA ALA A 119 -11.69 -21.14 -10.54
C ALA A 119 -10.88 -21.74 -9.40
N LYS A 120 -10.89 -23.08 -9.34
CA LYS A 120 -10.11 -23.85 -8.39
C LYS A 120 -8.64 -23.68 -8.75
N ARG A 121 -7.87 -23.08 -7.85
CA ARG A 121 -6.43 -22.94 -8.05
C ARG A 121 -5.79 -24.32 -7.89
N PRO A 122 -5.05 -24.84 -8.88
CA PRO A 122 -4.26 -26.05 -8.67
C PRO A 122 -3.24 -25.76 -7.57
N ALA A 123 -3.22 -26.60 -6.53
CA ALA A 123 -2.22 -26.52 -5.47
C ALA A 123 -0.87 -26.97 -6.05
N ARG A 124 -0.05 -25.99 -6.47
CA ARG A 124 1.33 -26.28 -6.87
C ARG A 124 2.17 -26.38 -5.61
N LEU A 125 2.93 -27.47 -5.49
CA LEU A 125 3.94 -27.59 -4.44
C LEU A 125 4.97 -26.46 -4.60
N PRO A 126 5.34 -25.76 -3.52
CA PRO A 126 6.45 -24.81 -3.58
C PRO A 126 7.72 -25.54 -4.00
N VAL A 127 8.35 -25.10 -5.09
CA VAL A 127 9.70 -25.54 -5.45
C VAL A 127 10.65 -24.75 -4.57
N VAL A 128 11.42 -25.46 -3.74
CA VAL A 128 12.43 -24.86 -2.85
C VAL A 128 13.81 -25.20 -3.38
N LEU A 129 14.71 -24.24 -3.31
CA LEU A 129 16.12 -24.45 -3.66
C LEU A 129 16.83 -25.23 -2.55
N THR A 130 17.76 -26.08 -2.93
CA THR A 130 18.69 -26.73 -2.00
C THR A 130 19.70 -25.71 -1.45
N CYS A 131 20.39 -26.06 -0.36
CA CYS A 131 21.44 -25.19 0.19
C CYS A 131 22.57 -24.93 -0.82
N GLU A 132 22.90 -25.92 -1.66
CA GLU A 132 23.91 -25.80 -2.71
C GLU A 132 23.47 -24.85 -3.83
N GLU A 133 22.23 -24.96 -4.28
CA GLU A 133 21.64 -24.06 -5.28
C GLU A 133 21.59 -22.62 -4.75
N VAL A 134 21.20 -22.43 -3.48
CA VAL A 134 21.21 -21.11 -2.85
C VAL A 134 22.63 -20.54 -2.79
N ALA A 135 23.61 -21.36 -2.39
CA ALA A 135 25.00 -20.94 -2.36
C ALA A 135 25.50 -20.53 -3.76
N ALA A 136 25.20 -21.33 -4.79
CA ALA A 136 25.55 -21.05 -6.18
C ALA A 136 24.91 -19.74 -6.69
N VAL A 137 23.64 -19.49 -6.36
CA VAL A 137 22.97 -18.23 -6.68
C VAL A 137 23.65 -17.06 -5.97
N LEU A 138 23.89 -17.16 -4.66
CA LEU A 138 24.49 -16.09 -3.86
C LEU A 138 25.93 -15.75 -4.26
N GLN A 139 26.68 -16.68 -4.87
CA GLN A 139 28.02 -16.41 -5.42
C GLN A 139 28.00 -15.43 -6.60
N HIS A 140 26.92 -15.43 -7.39
CA HIS A 140 26.75 -14.55 -8.55
C HIS A 140 26.04 -13.23 -8.22
N VAL A 141 25.63 -13.01 -6.97
CA VAL A 141 25.06 -11.75 -6.50
C VAL A 141 26.16 -10.93 -5.83
N HIS A 142 26.25 -9.64 -6.16
CA HIS A 142 27.31 -8.77 -5.66
C HIS A 142 26.79 -7.54 -4.90
N GLY A 143 27.66 -6.95 -4.09
CA GLY A 143 27.40 -5.73 -3.33
C GLY A 143 26.22 -5.83 -2.36
N VAL A 144 25.49 -4.71 -2.20
CA VAL A 144 24.34 -4.60 -1.28
C VAL A 144 23.25 -5.63 -1.58
N LYS A 145 23.06 -5.99 -2.86
CA LYS A 145 22.08 -7.00 -3.27
C LYS A 145 22.39 -8.37 -2.68
N ARG A 146 23.68 -8.72 -2.53
CA ARG A 146 24.11 -9.98 -1.93
C ARG A 146 23.76 -10.02 -0.44
N LEU A 147 24.02 -8.92 0.27
CA LEU A 147 23.69 -8.78 1.69
C LEU A 147 22.17 -8.90 1.91
N ALA A 148 21.37 -8.19 1.09
CA ALA A 148 19.92 -8.28 1.15
C ALA A 148 19.41 -9.70 0.82
N ALA A 149 19.95 -10.35 -0.21
CA ALA A 149 19.57 -11.72 -0.60
C ALA A 149 19.91 -12.75 0.50
N ALA A 150 21.11 -12.64 1.09
CA ALA A 150 21.49 -13.51 2.19
C ALA A 150 20.61 -13.28 3.43
N LEU A 151 20.25 -12.02 3.72
CA LEU A 151 19.35 -11.68 4.82
C LEU A 151 17.94 -12.24 4.60
N LEU A 152 17.42 -12.16 3.37
CA LEU A 152 16.13 -12.76 2.99
C LEU A 152 16.13 -14.28 3.26
N TYR A 153 17.18 -14.96 2.81
CA TYR A 153 17.32 -16.41 2.98
C TYR A 153 17.47 -16.80 4.47
N GLY A 154 18.44 -16.21 5.17
CA GLY A 154 18.75 -16.61 6.55
C GLY A 154 17.75 -16.14 7.61
N SER A 155 16.96 -15.10 7.31
CA SER A 155 16.01 -14.51 8.28
C SER A 155 14.54 -14.76 7.90
N GLY A 156 14.28 -15.45 6.77
CA GLY A 156 12.90 -15.71 6.30
C GLY A 156 12.08 -14.45 6.02
N LEU A 157 12.74 -13.35 5.65
CA LEU A 157 12.08 -12.08 5.33
C LEU A 157 11.47 -12.15 3.93
N ARG A 158 10.33 -11.50 3.72
CA ARG A 158 9.85 -11.20 2.36
C ARG A 158 10.66 -10.05 1.78
N LEU A 159 10.74 -9.96 0.46
CA LEU A 159 11.46 -8.91 -0.26
C LEU A 159 11.14 -7.51 0.29
N LEU A 160 9.85 -7.15 0.39
CA LEU A 160 9.44 -5.84 0.87
C LEU A 160 9.62 -5.65 2.37
N GLU A 161 9.68 -6.72 3.17
CA GLU A 161 9.99 -6.63 4.60
C GLU A 161 11.48 -6.31 4.80
N CYS A 162 12.37 -6.94 4.01
CA CYS A 162 13.80 -6.66 4.00
C CYS A 162 14.12 -5.25 3.50
N LEU A 163 13.54 -4.84 2.36
CA LEU A 163 13.80 -3.52 1.77
C LEU A 163 13.18 -2.36 2.58
N ARG A 164 12.23 -2.65 3.47
CA ARG A 164 11.62 -1.65 4.38
C ARG A 164 12.11 -1.80 5.81
N LEU A 165 13.22 -2.50 6.03
CA LEU A 165 13.78 -2.64 7.35
C LEU A 165 14.34 -1.30 7.83
N ARG A 166 13.95 -0.89 9.03
CA ARG A 166 14.49 0.33 9.68
C ARG A 166 15.69 -0.04 10.55
N VAL A 167 16.59 0.90 10.78
CA VAL A 167 17.78 0.66 11.61
C VAL A 167 17.39 0.21 13.02
N LYS A 168 16.38 0.85 13.63
CA LYS A 168 15.90 0.48 14.99
C LYS A 168 15.26 -0.90 15.09
N ASP A 169 14.93 -1.51 13.95
CA ASP A 169 14.27 -2.81 13.90
C ASP A 169 15.29 -3.97 13.88
N VAL A 170 16.60 -3.66 13.86
CA VAL A 170 17.69 -4.63 13.94
C VAL A 170 18.37 -4.54 15.29
N ASP A 171 18.28 -5.61 16.08
CA ASP A 171 18.98 -5.75 17.35
C ASP A 171 20.20 -6.66 17.17
N PHE A 172 21.36 -6.04 17.00
CA PHE A 172 22.64 -6.75 16.85
C PHE A 172 23.11 -7.43 18.14
N ALA A 173 22.67 -6.97 19.32
CA ALA A 173 23.05 -7.59 20.58
C ALA A 173 22.31 -8.91 20.78
N ARG A 174 21.02 -8.93 20.41
CA ARG A 174 20.17 -10.13 20.51
C ARG A 174 20.15 -11.00 19.27
N ASN A 175 20.76 -10.54 18.16
CA ASN A 175 20.64 -11.17 16.85
C ASN A 175 19.18 -11.35 16.42
N GLU A 176 18.38 -10.28 16.56
CA GLU A 176 16.95 -10.29 16.25
C GLU A 176 16.59 -9.18 15.25
N ILE A 177 15.56 -9.45 14.47
CA ILE A 177 14.94 -8.49 13.54
C ILE A 177 13.45 -8.40 13.87
N ILE A 178 12.96 -7.19 14.07
CA ILE A 178 11.54 -6.89 14.28
C ILE A 178 10.92 -6.52 12.93
N VAL A 179 10.07 -7.39 12.40
CA VAL A 179 9.32 -7.09 11.17
C VAL A 179 8.04 -6.39 11.55
N ARG A 180 7.92 -5.11 11.17
CA ARG A 180 6.71 -4.31 11.40
C ARG A 180 5.74 -4.38 10.24
N ALA A 181 4.44 -4.32 10.56
CA ALA A 181 3.35 -4.23 9.58
C ALA A 181 3.44 -5.30 8.48
N GLY A 182 3.71 -6.56 8.89
CA GLY A 182 3.74 -7.71 8.00
C GLY A 182 2.39 -7.97 7.32
N LYS A 183 2.26 -9.11 6.63
CA LYS A 183 0.97 -9.50 6.04
C LYS A 183 -0.13 -9.51 7.13
N GLY A 184 -1.21 -8.77 6.88
CA GLY A 184 -2.31 -8.62 7.85
C GLY A 184 -2.01 -7.63 8.99
N ASP A 185 -1.01 -6.76 8.81
CA ASP A 185 -0.61 -5.73 9.78
C ASP A 185 -0.14 -6.29 11.13
N ARG A 186 0.47 -7.48 11.10
CA ARG A 186 1.01 -8.14 12.29
C ARG A 186 2.52 -7.99 12.36
N ASP A 187 2.98 -7.55 13.51
CA ASP A 187 4.40 -7.51 13.85
C ASP A 187 4.87 -8.93 14.21
N ARG A 188 6.11 -9.25 13.86
CA ARG A 188 6.76 -10.52 14.26
C ARG A 188 8.25 -10.33 14.46
N ARG A 189 8.85 -11.20 15.26
CA ARG A 189 10.30 -11.31 15.39
C ARG A 189 10.83 -12.41 14.47
N THR A 190 12.02 -12.20 13.94
CA THR A 190 12.82 -13.22 13.27
C THR A 190 14.29 -13.11 13.68
N MET A 191 15.07 -14.13 13.38
CA MET A 191 16.50 -14.18 13.70
C MET A 191 17.33 -13.34 12.70
N LEU A 192 18.37 -12.67 13.19
CA LEU A 192 19.48 -12.16 12.40
C LEU A 192 20.56 -13.26 12.32
N PRO A 193 20.90 -13.78 11.13
CA PRO A 193 21.95 -14.77 11.00
C PRO A 193 23.30 -14.23 11.50
N VAL A 194 23.93 -14.95 12.42
CA VAL A 194 25.23 -14.58 13.01
C VAL A 194 26.29 -14.39 11.92
N ALA A 195 26.28 -15.24 10.88
CA ALA A 195 27.20 -15.13 9.74
C ALA A 195 27.08 -13.81 8.95
N LEU A 196 25.95 -13.11 9.06
CA LEU A 196 25.72 -11.82 8.38
C LEU A 196 25.89 -10.63 9.30
N LYS A 197 26.06 -10.83 10.62
CA LYS A 197 26.09 -9.77 11.62
C LYS A 197 27.15 -8.73 11.29
N ASP A 198 28.42 -9.14 11.20
CA ASP A 198 29.53 -8.20 10.98
C ASP A 198 29.43 -7.48 9.63
N ALA A 199 28.96 -8.19 8.60
CA ALA A 199 28.76 -7.62 7.28
C ALA A 199 27.65 -6.55 7.28
N LEU A 200 26.56 -6.83 8.01
CA LEU A 200 25.44 -5.91 8.17
C LEU A 200 25.83 -4.71 9.04
N GLU A 201 26.58 -4.89 10.12
CA GLU A 201 27.08 -3.80 10.97
C GLU A 201 27.97 -2.84 10.17
N ARG A 202 28.94 -3.36 9.40
CA ARG A 202 29.79 -2.53 8.53
C ARG A 202 28.98 -1.77 7.48
N TYR A 203 27.97 -2.43 6.91
CA TYR A 203 27.09 -1.81 5.94
C TYR A 203 26.25 -0.68 6.57
N VAL A 204 25.63 -0.95 7.72
CA VAL A 204 24.83 0.03 8.47
C VAL A 204 25.67 1.23 8.90
N GLU A 205 26.94 1.04 9.27
CA GLU A 205 27.86 2.14 9.55
C GLU A 205 28.16 2.98 8.28
N THR A 206 28.28 2.34 7.11
CA THR A 206 28.41 3.07 5.84
C THR A 206 27.15 3.90 5.56
N VAL A 207 25.97 3.34 5.81
CA VAL A 207 24.68 4.05 5.70
C VAL A 207 24.59 5.20 6.71
N ARG A 208 25.14 5.05 7.91
CA ARG A 208 25.18 6.11 8.92
C ARG A 208 25.98 7.32 8.45
N ARG A 209 27.13 7.09 7.83
CA ARG A 209 27.96 8.15 7.24
C ARG A 209 27.27 8.82 6.06
N GLN A 210 26.56 8.04 5.24
CA GLN A 210 25.74 8.59 4.16
C GLN A 210 24.64 9.51 4.72
N HIS A 211 23.88 9.03 5.71
CA HIS A 211 22.83 9.81 6.38
C HIS A 211 23.36 11.11 6.97
N GLN A 212 24.53 11.09 7.62
CA GLN A 212 25.16 12.31 8.15
C GLN A 212 25.48 13.32 7.05
N ARG A 213 25.95 12.88 5.89
CA ARG A 213 26.18 13.76 4.73
C ARG A 213 24.87 14.32 4.18
N ASP A 214 23.84 13.48 4.09
CA ASP A 214 22.53 13.88 3.60
C ASP A 214 21.87 14.91 4.52
N LEU A 215 22.05 14.79 5.84
CA LEU A 215 21.59 15.80 6.80
C LEU A 215 22.28 17.15 6.61
N VAL A 216 23.58 17.17 6.32
CA VAL A 216 24.31 18.41 6.00
C VAL A 216 23.83 19.04 4.69
N ALA A 217 23.39 18.21 3.74
CA ALA A 217 22.81 18.64 2.47
C ALA A 217 21.28 18.85 2.51
N ASP A 218 20.68 18.88 3.70
CA ASP A 218 19.23 19.05 3.94
C ASP A 218 18.32 17.97 3.32
N ALA A 219 18.86 16.80 2.94
CA ALA A 219 18.18 15.72 2.23
C ALA A 219 18.00 14.41 3.04
N GLY A 220 18.40 14.38 4.32
CA GLY A 220 18.35 13.19 5.20
C GLY A 220 16.98 12.87 5.82
N TRP A 221 15.91 13.00 5.05
CA TRP A 221 14.53 12.73 5.49
C TRP A 221 14.02 11.40 4.96
N VAL A 222 13.21 10.70 5.75
CA VAL A 222 12.46 9.53 5.31
C VAL A 222 10.99 9.62 5.66
N ALA A 223 10.15 9.09 4.77
CA ALA A 223 8.72 8.93 5.01
C ALA A 223 8.48 8.11 6.28
N LEU A 224 7.64 8.63 7.17
CA LEU A 224 7.25 7.96 8.42
C LEU A 224 5.92 7.21 8.24
N PRO A 225 5.68 6.12 9.00
CA PRO A 225 4.40 5.43 8.95
C PRO A 225 3.24 6.33 9.40
N HIS A 226 2.14 6.29 8.64
CA HIS A 226 0.90 7.01 8.94
C HIS A 226 1.16 8.52 9.18
N ALA A 227 0.37 9.13 10.06
CA ALA A 227 0.53 10.53 10.43
C ALA A 227 1.60 10.78 11.52
N LEU A 228 2.58 9.87 11.69
CA LEU A 228 3.54 9.99 12.79
C LEU A 228 4.38 11.27 12.70
N GLY A 229 4.68 11.73 11.49
CA GLY A 229 5.36 13.01 11.26
C GLY A 229 4.60 14.21 11.81
N ARG A 230 3.27 14.15 11.95
CA ARG A 230 2.49 15.24 12.58
C ARG A 230 2.76 15.35 14.08
N LYS A 231 2.96 14.22 14.76
CA LYS A 231 3.24 14.17 16.20
C LYS A 231 4.72 14.38 16.50
N TYR A 232 5.59 13.87 15.64
CA TYR A 232 7.04 13.97 15.76
C TYR A 232 7.63 14.49 14.45
N PRO A 233 7.64 15.82 14.23
CA PRO A 233 8.10 16.42 12.98
C PRO A 233 9.52 16.01 12.61
N ASN A 234 10.42 15.85 13.59
CA ASN A 234 11.83 15.55 13.33
C ASN A 234 12.15 14.05 13.28
N ALA A 235 11.19 13.16 13.54
CA ALA A 235 11.47 11.72 13.63
C ALA A 235 12.01 11.14 12.30
N GLY A 236 11.67 11.75 11.16
CA GLY A 236 12.19 11.35 9.84
C GLY A 236 13.68 11.60 9.64
N ARG A 237 14.32 12.42 10.50
CA ARG A 237 15.77 12.66 10.50
C ARG A 237 16.55 11.79 11.47
N GLU A 238 15.86 11.16 12.41
CA GLU A 238 16.50 10.35 13.43
C GLU A 238 17.08 9.07 12.83
N TRP A 239 18.23 8.65 13.36
CA TRP A 239 18.97 7.49 12.87
C TRP A 239 18.15 6.20 12.91
N GLY A 240 17.42 5.96 14.00
CA GLY A 240 16.62 4.75 14.17
C GLY A 240 15.52 4.59 13.11
N TRP A 241 15.05 5.70 12.53
CA TRP A 241 14.02 5.69 11.49
C TRP A 241 14.58 5.56 10.09
N GLN A 242 15.90 5.62 9.88
CA GLN A 242 16.48 5.44 8.55
C GLN A 242 16.30 4.00 8.07
N TRP A 243 16.29 3.82 6.75
CA TRP A 243 16.25 2.51 6.13
C TRP A 243 17.62 1.84 6.25
N VAL A 244 17.64 0.54 6.54
CA VAL A 244 18.87 -0.26 6.46
C VAL A 244 19.41 -0.26 5.03
N PHE A 245 18.53 -0.34 4.04
CA PHE A 245 18.86 -0.28 2.62
C PHE A 245 18.30 1.01 2.00
N PRO A 246 19.00 2.16 2.13
CA PRO A 246 18.51 3.43 1.60
C PRO A 246 18.50 3.47 0.07
N ALA A 247 17.71 4.38 -0.49
CA ALA A 247 17.70 4.65 -1.92
C ALA A 247 19.06 5.19 -2.38
N THR A 248 19.45 4.88 -3.61
CA THR A 248 20.73 5.36 -4.20
C THR A 248 20.67 6.81 -4.67
N ARG A 249 19.47 7.41 -4.67
CA ARG A 249 19.22 8.79 -5.09
C ARG A 249 18.20 9.43 -4.17
N ILE A 250 18.38 10.73 -3.94
CA ILE A 250 17.39 11.56 -3.25
C ILE A 250 16.19 11.74 -4.17
N TYR A 251 15.00 11.66 -3.61
CA TYR A 251 13.76 11.99 -4.31
C TYR A 251 12.82 12.72 -3.35
N VAL A 252 11.98 13.56 -3.90
CA VAL A 252 10.91 14.29 -3.20
C VAL A 252 9.70 13.38 -3.15
N ASP A 253 9.17 13.14 -1.95
CA ASP A 253 8.06 12.21 -1.78
C ASP A 253 6.75 12.92 -2.14
N ALA A 254 5.90 12.27 -2.92
CA ALA A 254 4.68 12.90 -3.41
C ALA A 254 3.65 13.21 -2.30
N GLU A 255 3.70 12.51 -1.16
CA GLU A 255 2.79 12.72 -0.02
C GLU A 255 3.37 13.67 1.02
N SER A 256 4.68 13.64 1.27
CA SER A 256 5.32 14.50 2.29
C SER A 256 6.04 15.74 1.76
N GLY A 257 6.23 15.87 0.44
CA GLY A 257 7.02 16.95 -0.17
C GLY A 257 8.51 16.72 0.03
#